data_AF-A0A5B8N319-F1
#
_entry.id   AF-A0A5B8N319-F1
#
_cell.length_a   1.000
_cell.length_b   1.000
_cell.length_c   1.000
_cell.angle_alpha   90.00
_cell.angle_beta   90.00
_cell.angle_gamma   90.00
#
_symmetry.space_group_name_H-M   'P 1'
#
loop_
_entity.id
_entity.type
_entity.pdbx_description
1 polymer ?
#
loop_
_entity_poly.entity_id
_entity_poly.type
_entity_poly.pdbx_seq_one_letter_code
_entity_poly.pdbx_strand_id
1 'polypeptide(L)'
;MPKIIVKPRAGGRSAQLVRSVYSKDLRRSVTVNVGSISASIEPAGLPAGIRLVQGQTLAAMDIEKIRQWLTTHRQPTYPTELVRQIEKEVEARLRASFKDECIEQSAESDMDDEPEAQLLNALKIFNQACATAQAAFKRLPKGHKVAAQTILEYQKTWYTNQAMGNALKIKPCFHRPGGWSELRQQILSGCIYKKGDAVHVN
;
A
#
# COMPACT_ATOMS: atom_id res chain seq x y z
N MET A 1 19.13 37.39 -15.46
CA MET A 1 19.04 35.97 -15.88
C MET A 1 17.71 35.71 -16.57
N PRO A 2 17.65 34.88 -17.62
CA PRO A 2 16.39 34.58 -18.31
C PRO A 2 15.43 33.81 -17.40
N LYS A 3 14.17 34.25 -17.34
CA LYS A 3 13.12 33.64 -16.50
C LYS A 3 12.85 32.20 -16.95
N ILE A 4 12.79 31.26 -16.00
CA ILE A 4 12.32 29.90 -16.29
C ILE A 4 10.81 29.89 -16.55
N ILE A 5 10.39 29.03 -17.48
CA ILE A 5 9.00 28.72 -17.83
C ILE A 5 8.80 27.23 -17.58
N VAL A 6 7.77 26.89 -16.81
CA VAL A 6 7.39 25.50 -16.51
C VAL A 6 6.30 25.08 -17.48
N LYS A 7 6.62 24.18 -18.41
CA LYS A 7 5.68 23.66 -19.42
C LYS A 7 5.18 22.28 -19.01
N PRO A 8 3.91 22.10 -18.62
CA PRO A 8 3.37 20.77 -18.33
C PRO A 8 3.44 19.88 -19.58
N ARG A 9 3.82 18.60 -19.40
CA ARG A 9 3.77 17.59 -20.47
C ARG A 9 2.37 16.98 -20.57
N ALA A 10 2.10 16.36 -21.72
CA ALA A 10 0.87 15.57 -21.92
C ALA A 10 0.68 14.56 -20.77
N GLY A 11 -0.48 14.61 -20.11
CA GLY A 11 -0.81 13.78 -18.95
C GLY A 11 -0.53 14.42 -17.58
N GLY A 12 0.06 15.62 -17.50
CA GLY A 12 0.16 16.41 -16.26
C GLY A 12 1.07 15.84 -15.16
N ARG A 13 1.64 14.64 -15.37
CA ARG A 13 2.52 13.95 -14.41
C ARG A 13 3.92 14.56 -14.29
N SER A 14 4.35 15.32 -15.30
CA SER A 14 5.66 15.98 -15.30
C SER A 14 5.60 17.30 -16.06
N ALA A 15 6.56 18.17 -15.77
CA ALA A 15 6.77 19.41 -16.49
C ALA A 15 8.20 19.54 -17.00
N GLN A 16 8.33 20.15 -18.18
CA GLN A 16 9.59 20.54 -18.76
C GLN A 16 9.94 21.97 -18.30
N LEU A 17 11.18 22.16 -17.89
CA LEU A 17 11.72 23.45 -17.50
C LEU A 17 12.44 24.05 -18.69
N VAL A 18 12.02 25.22 -19.15
CA VAL A 18 12.61 25.88 -20.32
C VAL A 18 12.97 27.33 -20.04
N ARG A 19 13.97 27.85 -20.76
CA ARG A 19 14.36 29.27 -20.75
C ARG A 19 14.32 29.82 -22.16
N SER A 20 13.94 31.09 -22.29
CA SER A 20 14.10 31.82 -23.55
C SER A 20 15.47 32.50 -23.56
N VAL A 21 16.31 32.16 -24.53
CA VAL A 21 17.66 32.72 -24.69
C VAL A 21 17.78 33.32 -26.09
N TYR A 22 18.30 34.54 -26.20
CA TYR A 22 18.55 35.15 -27.49
C TYR A 22 19.76 34.49 -28.16
N SER A 23 19.56 33.86 -29.32
CA SER A 23 20.63 33.34 -30.15
C SER A 23 21.08 34.44 -31.11
N LYS A 24 22.35 34.86 -31.00
CA LYS A 24 22.95 35.84 -31.92
C LYS A 24 23.05 35.27 -33.33
N ASP A 25 23.37 33.99 -33.46
CA ASP A 25 23.53 33.30 -34.75
C ASP A 25 22.21 33.24 -35.53
N LEU A 26 21.11 32.93 -34.84
CA LEU A 26 19.77 32.86 -35.44
C LEU A 26 19.02 34.20 -35.40
N ARG A 27 19.64 35.24 -34.82
CA ARG A 27 19.05 36.57 -34.56
C ARG A 27 17.65 36.53 -33.95
N ARG A 28 17.35 35.50 -33.15
CA ARG A 28 16.02 35.28 -32.56
C ARG A 28 16.10 34.63 -31.19
N SER A 29 15.04 34.79 -30.41
CA SER A 29 14.88 34.11 -29.13
C SER A 29 14.55 32.64 -29.35
N VAL A 30 15.34 31.75 -28.74
CA VAL A 30 15.17 30.30 -28.81
C VAL A 30 14.82 29.76 -27.42
N THR A 31 13.94 28.78 -27.38
CA THR A 31 13.59 28.08 -26.14
C THR A 31 14.58 26.95 -25.89
N VAL A 32 15.34 27.02 -24.82
CA VAL A 32 16.32 26.01 -24.40
C VAL A 32 15.74 25.18 -23.28
N ASN A 33 15.91 23.86 -23.36
CA ASN A 33 15.53 22.94 -22.29
C ASN A 33 16.56 23.02 -21.14
N VAL A 34 16.08 23.33 -19.95
CA VAL A 34 16.88 23.44 -18.73
C VAL A 34 16.81 22.15 -17.91
N GLY A 35 15.69 21.43 -18.00
CA GLY A 35 15.48 20.22 -17.22
C GLY A 35 14.03 19.77 -17.19
N SER A 36 13.70 18.91 -16.22
CA SER A 36 12.35 18.41 -15.99
C SER A 36 12.09 18.17 -14.51
N ILE A 37 10.81 18.23 -14.15
CA ILE A 37 10.34 17.93 -12.80
C ILE A 37 9.09 17.05 -12.85
N SER A 38 8.97 16.12 -11.90
CA SER A 38 7.76 15.32 -11.70
C SER A 38 6.76 16.09 -10.83
N ALA A 39 5.46 16.02 -11.18
CA ALA A 39 4.37 16.59 -10.39
C ALA A 39 4.14 15.84 -9.06
N SER A 40 4.83 14.70 -8.87
CA SER A 40 4.81 13.90 -7.65
C SER A 40 5.83 14.34 -6.59
N ILE A 41 6.71 15.30 -6.91
CA ILE A 41 7.76 15.76 -5.98
C ILE A 41 7.17 16.68 -4.92
N GLU A 42 7.60 16.52 -3.68
CA GLU A 42 7.20 17.37 -2.57
C GLU A 42 7.85 18.77 -2.69
N PRO A 43 7.07 19.87 -2.64
CA PRO A 43 7.60 21.23 -2.78
C PRO A 43 8.66 21.62 -1.72
N ALA A 44 8.59 21.02 -0.53
CA ALA A 44 9.54 21.23 0.56
C ALA A 44 10.90 20.55 0.31
N GLY A 45 10.94 19.52 -0.54
CA GLY A 45 12.18 18.79 -0.89
C GLY A 45 13.04 19.45 -1.96
N LEU A 46 12.59 20.56 -2.57
CA LEU A 46 13.35 21.24 -3.61
C LEU A 46 14.67 21.83 -3.05
N PRO A 47 15.79 21.73 -3.79
CA PRO A 47 15.89 21.34 -5.20
C PRO A 47 16.03 19.83 -5.47
N ALA A 48 15.97 18.96 -4.44
CA ALA A 48 16.07 17.52 -4.64
C ALA A 48 14.92 17.00 -5.52
N GLY A 49 15.25 16.15 -6.50
CA GLY A 49 14.30 15.60 -7.46
C GLY A 49 14.15 16.37 -8.78
N ILE A 50 14.72 17.57 -8.91
CA ILE A 50 14.79 18.28 -10.20
C ILE A 50 15.87 17.63 -11.07
N ARG A 51 15.52 17.18 -12.27
CA ARG A 51 16.48 16.65 -13.25
C ARG A 51 16.93 17.78 -14.17
N LEU A 52 18.13 18.30 -13.94
CA LEU A 52 18.74 19.35 -14.76
C LEU A 52 19.54 18.77 -15.92
N VAL A 53 19.57 19.48 -17.05
CA VAL A 53 20.49 19.21 -18.16
C VAL A 53 21.91 19.62 -17.73
N GLN A 54 22.92 18.87 -18.17
CA GLN A 54 24.31 19.08 -17.78
C GLN A 54 24.76 20.54 -18.00
N GLY A 55 25.41 21.12 -16.99
CA GLY A 55 25.90 22.51 -17.02
C GLY A 55 24.84 23.58 -16.77
N GLN A 56 23.57 23.23 -16.53
CA GLN A 56 22.52 24.19 -16.17
C GLN A 56 22.42 24.37 -14.65
N THR A 57 22.13 25.60 -14.23
CA THR A 57 21.89 25.97 -12.83
C THR A 57 20.56 26.69 -12.67
N LEU A 58 19.93 26.53 -11.51
CA LEU A 58 18.70 27.22 -11.14
C LEU A 58 19.00 28.31 -10.11
N ALA A 59 18.45 29.50 -10.34
CA ALA A 59 18.48 30.56 -9.33
C ALA A 59 17.39 30.32 -8.27
N ALA A 60 17.51 30.96 -7.11
CA ALA A 60 16.49 30.88 -6.05
C ALA A 60 15.08 31.26 -6.55
N MET A 61 14.99 32.26 -7.44
CA MET A 61 13.72 32.66 -8.06
C MET A 61 13.11 31.60 -8.98
N ASP A 62 13.96 30.78 -9.63
CA ASP A 62 13.48 29.68 -10.47
C ASP A 62 12.91 28.55 -9.62
N ILE A 63 13.55 28.25 -8.48
CA ILE A 63 13.08 27.26 -7.50
C ILE A 63 11.70 27.68 -6.96
N GLU A 64 11.51 28.96 -6.64
CA GLU A 64 10.23 29.46 -6.14
C GLU A 64 9.10 29.32 -7.17
N LYS A 65 9.39 29.59 -8.45
CA LYS A 65 8.41 29.35 -9.53
C LYS A 65 8.05 27.88 -9.70
N ILE A 66 9.04 27.00 -9.58
CA ILE A 66 8.81 25.55 -9.64
C ILE A 66 7.96 25.12 -8.44
N ARG A 67 8.23 25.65 -7.25
CA ARG A 67 7.45 25.42 -6.03
C ARG A 67 6.00 25.83 -6.22
N GLN A 68 5.75 27.05 -6.71
CA GLN A 68 4.39 27.54 -7.01
C GLN A 68 3.66 26.63 -8.00
N TRP A 69 4.34 26.21 -9.09
CA TRP A 69 3.75 25.31 -10.06
C TRP A 69 3.37 23.95 -9.46
N LEU A 70 4.24 23.37 -8.62
CA LEU A 70 3.96 22.11 -7.91
C LEU A 70 2.77 22.24 -6.96
N THR A 71 2.63 23.35 -6.24
CA THR A 71 1.48 23.57 -5.35
C THR A 71 0.16 23.57 -6.12
N THR A 72 0.12 24.16 -7.33
CA THR A 72 -1.08 24.23 -8.15
C THR A 72 -1.39 22.92 -8.91
N HIS A 73 -0.35 22.18 -9.33
CA HIS A 73 -0.51 21.01 -10.21
C HIS A 73 -0.15 19.69 -9.52
N ARG A 74 -0.10 19.68 -8.18
CA ARG A 74 0.21 18.49 -7.40
C ARG A 74 -0.78 17.39 -7.75
N GLN A 75 -0.27 16.30 -8.32
CA GLN A 75 -1.02 15.06 -8.32
C GLN A 75 -0.74 14.39 -6.97
N PRO A 76 -1.77 13.99 -6.20
CA PRO A 76 -1.59 13.18 -5.00
C PRO A 76 -1.06 11.81 -5.46
N THR A 77 0.25 11.76 -5.69
CA THR A 77 0.97 10.53 -5.91
C THR A 77 1.53 10.22 -4.54
N TYR A 78 0.83 9.34 -3.81
CA TYR A 78 1.39 8.76 -2.60
C TYR A 78 2.78 8.22 -2.97
N PRO A 79 3.86 8.66 -2.31
CA PRO A 79 5.19 8.19 -2.63
C PRO A 79 5.18 6.69 -2.34
N THR A 80 5.15 5.88 -3.39
CA THR A 80 4.95 4.43 -3.27
C THR A 80 6.08 3.81 -2.47
N GLU A 81 7.26 4.44 -2.46
CA GLU A 81 8.40 4.04 -1.62
C GLU A 81 8.25 4.43 -0.16
N LEU A 82 7.76 5.64 0.16
CA LEU A 82 7.53 6.05 1.56
C LEU A 82 6.36 5.25 2.15
N VAL A 83 5.28 5.05 1.39
CA VAL A 83 4.17 4.17 1.81
C VAL A 83 4.65 2.74 1.97
N ARG A 84 5.45 2.20 1.04
CA ARG A 84 6.01 0.85 1.17
C ARG A 84 7.00 0.71 2.33
N GLN A 85 7.76 1.76 2.65
CA GLN A 85 8.65 1.79 3.81
C GLN A 85 7.84 1.84 5.11
N ILE A 86 6.81 2.68 5.18
CA ILE A 86 5.88 2.76 6.31
C ILE A 86 5.12 1.44 6.46
N GLU A 87 4.65 0.82 5.38
CA GLU A 87 4.00 -0.50 5.39
C GLU A 87 4.94 -1.57 5.91
N LYS A 88 6.21 -1.60 5.46
CA LYS A 88 7.22 -2.52 5.99
C LYS A 88 7.52 -2.28 7.46
N GLU A 89 7.58 -1.03 7.89
CA GLU A 89 7.88 -0.67 9.27
C GLU A 89 6.71 -1.01 10.20
N VAL A 90 5.47 -0.77 9.76
CA VAL A 90 4.25 -1.18 10.46
C VAL A 90 4.14 -2.70 10.50
N GLU A 91 4.43 -3.41 9.40
CA GLU A 91 4.47 -4.87 9.37
C GLU A 91 5.51 -5.44 10.33
N ALA A 92 6.71 -4.84 10.39
CA ALA A 92 7.76 -5.26 11.29
C ALA A 92 7.39 -5.03 12.77
N ARG A 93 6.77 -3.88 13.08
CA ARG A 93 6.29 -3.56 14.44
C ARG A 93 5.15 -4.47 14.86
N LEU A 94 4.20 -4.77 13.97
CA LEU A 94 3.12 -5.72 14.23
C LEU A 94 3.68 -7.14 14.44
N ARG A 95 4.64 -7.60 13.62
CA ARG A 95 5.29 -8.90 13.84
C ARG A 95 6.05 -8.97 15.16
N ALA A 96 6.73 -7.89 15.55
CA ALA A 96 7.42 -7.83 16.84
C ALA A 96 6.42 -7.91 18.00
N SER A 97 5.32 -7.16 17.97
CA SER A 97 4.28 -7.23 19.00
C SER A 97 3.60 -8.60 19.07
N PHE A 98 3.37 -9.27 17.93
CA PHE A 98 2.84 -10.64 17.92
C PHE A 98 3.83 -11.68 18.46
N LYS A 99 5.14 -11.47 18.29
CA LYS A 99 6.16 -12.38 18.81
C LYS A 99 6.23 -12.30 20.33
N ASP A 100 6.07 -11.11 20.90
CA ASP A 100 6.09 -10.92 22.35
C ASP A 100 4.77 -11.41 23.00
N GLU A 101 3.61 -11.19 22.37
CA GLU A 101 2.32 -11.71 22.88
C GLU A 101 2.17 -13.24 22.75
N CYS A 102 2.74 -13.87 21.71
CA CYS A 102 2.72 -15.33 21.59
C CYS A 102 3.63 -16.04 22.59
N ILE A 103 4.68 -15.38 23.12
CA ILE A 103 5.57 -15.99 24.12
C ILE A 103 4.90 -16.07 25.50
N GLU A 104 3.96 -15.18 25.82
CA GLU A 104 3.27 -15.18 27.13
C GLU A 104 2.04 -16.09 27.20
N GLN A 105 1.42 -16.47 26.07
CA GLN A 105 0.29 -17.41 26.04
C GLN A 105 0.67 -18.88 25.79
N SER A 106 1.97 -19.18 25.60
CA SER A 106 2.45 -20.53 25.24
C SER A 106 2.98 -21.36 26.42
N ALA A 107 2.81 -20.90 27.67
CA ALA A 107 3.43 -21.55 28.82
C ALA A 107 2.64 -22.73 29.42
N GLU A 108 1.43 -23.03 28.95
CA GLU A 108 0.64 -24.17 29.46
C GLU A 108 -0.15 -24.88 28.34
N SER A 109 0.56 -25.65 27.52
CA SER A 109 -0.03 -26.85 26.90
C SER A 109 1.07 -27.87 26.63
N ASP A 110 1.30 -28.76 27.60
CA ASP A 110 1.93 -30.06 27.39
C ASP A 110 1.06 -30.85 26.41
N MET A 111 1.41 -30.88 25.12
CA MET A 111 0.96 -31.91 24.20
C MET A 111 1.97 -32.04 23.06
N ASP A 112 2.45 -33.26 22.82
CA ASP A 112 3.10 -33.72 21.58
C ASP A 112 2.12 -33.64 20.38
N ASP A 113 1.54 -32.48 20.13
CA ASP A 113 0.52 -32.28 19.10
C ASP A 113 1.18 -31.98 17.75
N GLU A 114 0.92 -32.87 16.80
CA GLU A 114 1.25 -32.77 15.38
C GLU A 114 0.97 -31.34 14.86
N PRO A 115 1.89 -30.68 14.12
CA PRO A 115 1.71 -29.30 13.65
C PRO A 115 0.39 -29.02 12.92
N GLU A 116 -0.20 -30.06 12.33
CA GLU A 116 -1.53 -30.03 11.71
C GLU A 116 -2.66 -29.86 12.74
N ALA A 117 -2.61 -30.57 13.87
CA ALA A 117 -3.58 -30.44 14.95
C ALA A 117 -3.56 -29.02 15.56
N GLN A 118 -2.36 -28.46 15.74
CA GLN A 118 -2.19 -27.07 16.21
C GLN A 118 -2.78 -26.07 15.22
N LEU A 119 -2.50 -26.24 13.91
CA LEU A 119 -3.06 -25.38 12.86
C LEU A 119 -4.59 -25.49 12.81
N LEU A 120 -5.14 -26.71 12.90
CA LEU A 120 -6.59 -26.94 12.92
C LEU A 120 -7.24 -26.26 14.12
N ASN A 121 -6.65 -26.38 15.31
CA ASN A 121 -7.16 -25.74 16.51
C ASN A 121 -7.15 -24.20 16.40
N ALA A 122 -6.04 -23.62 15.91
CA ALA A 122 -5.92 -22.18 15.68
C ALA A 122 -6.99 -21.67 14.68
N LEU A 123 -7.24 -22.41 13.59
CA LEU A 123 -8.29 -22.06 12.62
C LEU A 123 -9.70 -22.14 13.23
N LYS A 124 -9.98 -23.11 14.10
CA LYS A 124 -11.26 -23.21 14.82
C LYS A 124 -11.47 -21.99 15.73
N ILE A 125 -10.47 -21.62 16.52
CA ILE A 125 -10.51 -20.44 17.40
C ILE A 125 -10.75 -19.16 16.58
N PHE A 126 -10.01 -19.00 15.49
CA PHE A 126 -10.15 -17.84 14.60
C PHE A 126 -11.56 -17.74 13.99
N ASN A 127 -12.12 -18.84 13.50
CA ASN A 127 -13.48 -18.88 12.94
C ASN A 127 -14.54 -18.51 14.00
N GLN A 128 -14.38 -19.02 15.22
CA GLN A 128 -15.28 -18.70 16.34
C GLN A 128 -15.20 -17.22 16.73
N ALA A 129 -13.99 -16.66 16.79
CA ALA A 129 -13.79 -15.23 17.05
C ALA A 129 -14.45 -14.36 15.97
N CYS A 130 -14.30 -14.73 14.69
CA CYS A 130 -14.95 -14.04 13.58
C CYS A 130 -16.49 -14.06 13.69
N ALA A 131 -17.07 -15.21 14.00
CA ALA A 131 -18.52 -15.34 14.19
C ALA A 131 -19.02 -14.47 15.36
N THR A 132 -18.26 -14.45 16.46
CA THR A 132 -18.56 -13.65 17.66
C THR A 132 -18.51 -12.15 17.35
N ALA A 133 -17.46 -11.69 16.67
CA ALA A 133 -17.32 -10.30 16.25
C ALA A 133 -18.45 -9.86 15.30
N GLN A 134 -18.85 -10.70 14.34
CA GLN A 134 -19.98 -10.42 13.46
C GLN A 134 -21.30 -10.31 14.23
N ALA A 135 -21.53 -11.20 15.20
CA ALA A 135 -22.72 -11.15 16.05
C ALA A 135 -22.75 -9.88 16.92
N ALA A 136 -21.60 -9.48 17.49
CA ALA A 136 -21.47 -8.26 18.26
C ALA A 136 -21.73 -7.01 17.39
N PHE A 137 -21.17 -6.95 16.18
CA PHE A 137 -21.41 -5.85 15.25
C PHE A 137 -22.89 -5.71 14.87
N LYS A 138 -23.58 -6.83 14.59
CA LYS A 138 -25.02 -6.84 14.27
C LYS A 138 -25.91 -6.32 15.40
N ARG A 139 -25.44 -6.38 16.65
CA ARG A 139 -26.17 -5.86 17.83
C ARG A 139 -25.98 -4.35 18.02
N LEU A 140 -25.06 -3.72 17.31
CA LEU A 140 -24.85 -2.28 17.42
C LEU A 140 -26.04 -1.52 16.79
N PRO A 141 -26.56 -0.47 17.46
CA PRO A 141 -27.58 0.39 16.88
C PRO A 141 -27.12 1.05 15.57
N LYS A 142 -28.06 1.33 14.67
CA LYS A 142 -27.77 2.07 13.45
C LYS A 142 -27.21 3.46 13.80
N GLY A 143 -26.06 3.81 13.23
CA GLY A 143 -25.38 5.08 13.50
C GLY A 143 -24.54 5.09 14.79
N HIS A 144 -24.39 3.95 15.48
CA HIS A 144 -23.48 3.86 16.63
C HIS A 144 -22.05 4.21 16.22
N LYS A 145 -21.43 5.14 16.95
CA LYS A 145 -20.03 5.54 16.73
C LYS A 145 -19.12 4.53 17.42
N VAL A 146 -18.38 3.78 16.61
CA VAL A 146 -17.40 2.80 17.10
C VAL A 146 -16.17 3.52 17.66
N ALA A 147 -15.65 3.07 18.80
CA ALA A 147 -14.45 3.63 19.40
C ALA A 147 -13.23 3.48 18.47
N ALA A 148 -12.34 4.47 18.45
CA ALA A 148 -11.16 4.48 17.58
C ALA A 148 -10.27 3.24 17.76
N GLN A 149 -10.11 2.77 19.00
CA GLN A 149 -9.35 1.54 19.28
C GLN A 149 -9.99 0.32 18.61
N THR A 150 -11.31 0.17 18.65
CA THR A 150 -12.02 -0.92 17.98
C THR A 150 -11.85 -0.86 16.46
N ILE A 151 -11.82 0.35 15.88
CA ILE A 151 -11.54 0.54 14.45
C ILE A 151 -10.12 0.10 14.11
N LEU A 152 -9.13 0.46 14.93
CA LEU A 152 -7.74 0.05 14.75
C LEU A 152 -7.57 -1.47 14.82
N GLU A 153 -8.17 -2.14 15.81
CA GLU A 153 -8.11 -3.60 15.92
C GLU A 153 -8.80 -4.30 14.75
N TYR A 154 -9.89 -3.73 14.23
CA TYR A 154 -10.51 -4.22 13.01
C TYR A 154 -9.60 -4.11 11.78
N GLN A 155 -8.88 -2.97 11.63
CA GLN A 155 -7.92 -2.78 10.56
C GLN A 155 -6.72 -3.74 10.66
N LYS A 156 -6.20 -3.98 11.87
CA LYS A 156 -5.16 -4.99 12.10
C LYS A 156 -5.65 -6.39 11.70
N THR A 157 -6.88 -6.74 12.05
CA THR A 157 -7.49 -8.03 11.67
C THR A 157 -7.53 -8.20 10.15
N TRP A 158 -7.88 -7.15 9.40
CA TRP A 158 -7.83 -7.17 7.93
C TRP A 158 -6.43 -7.45 7.39
N TYR A 159 -5.42 -6.77 7.94
CA TYR A 159 -4.03 -6.98 7.55
C TYR A 159 -3.57 -8.41 7.80
N THR A 160 -3.84 -8.95 9.00
CA THR A 160 -3.50 -10.34 9.36
C THR A 160 -4.19 -11.35 8.46
N ASN A 161 -5.48 -11.16 8.15
CA ASN A 161 -6.23 -12.03 7.25
C ASN A 161 -5.65 -12.03 5.83
N GLN A 162 -5.21 -10.87 5.34
CA GLN A 162 -4.56 -10.76 4.04
C GLN A 162 -3.20 -11.46 4.03
N ALA A 163 -2.40 -11.28 5.07
CA ALA A 163 -1.11 -11.95 5.23
C ALA A 163 -1.26 -13.48 5.27
N MET A 164 -2.21 -14.00 6.07
CA MET A 164 -2.56 -15.41 6.12
C MET A 164 -3.01 -15.93 4.74
N GLY A 165 -3.91 -15.20 4.07
CA GLY A 165 -4.36 -15.56 2.73
C GLY A 165 -3.20 -15.64 1.72
N ASN A 166 -2.24 -14.72 1.78
CA ASN A 166 -1.06 -14.75 0.91
C ASN A 166 -0.12 -15.92 1.23
N ALA A 167 0.08 -16.23 2.51
CA ALA A 167 0.89 -17.37 2.94
C ALA A 167 0.28 -18.73 2.55
N LEU A 168 -1.05 -18.82 2.51
CA LEU A 168 -1.74 -20.05 2.11
C LEU A 168 -1.92 -20.18 0.59
N LYS A 169 -2.02 -19.08 -0.16
CA LYS A 169 -2.17 -19.08 -1.63
C LYS A 169 -1.07 -19.83 -2.38
N ILE A 170 0.15 -19.86 -1.84
CA ILE A 170 1.28 -20.60 -2.43
C ILE A 170 1.11 -22.12 -2.33
N LYS A 171 0.19 -22.61 -1.48
CA LYS A 171 -0.10 -24.02 -1.30
C LYS A 171 -1.30 -24.43 -2.19
N PRO A 172 -1.15 -25.43 -3.07
CA PRO A 172 -2.20 -25.80 -4.02
C PRO A 172 -3.56 -26.19 -3.41
N CYS A 173 -3.57 -26.68 -2.18
CA CYS A 173 -4.76 -27.15 -1.44
C CYS A 173 -5.61 -26.02 -0.83
N PHE A 174 -5.12 -24.79 -0.78
CA PHE A 174 -5.86 -23.64 -0.25
C PHE A 174 -6.28 -22.66 -1.35
N HIS A 175 -6.41 -23.16 -2.59
CA HIS A 175 -6.84 -22.33 -3.71
C HIS A 175 -8.33 -22.00 -3.59
N ARG A 176 -8.64 -20.71 -3.55
CA ARG A 176 -10.02 -20.24 -3.53
C ARG A 176 -10.69 -20.52 -4.88
N PRO A 177 -11.90 -21.09 -4.92
CA PRO A 177 -12.66 -21.24 -6.16
C PRO A 177 -13.02 -19.88 -6.80
N GLY A 178 -13.50 -19.90 -8.04
CA GLY A 178 -13.70 -18.73 -8.91
C GLY A 178 -14.67 -17.68 -8.36
N GLY A 179 -15.38 -17.96 -7.27
CA GLY A 179 -16.26 -17.00 -6.60
C GLY A 179 -16.65 -17.36 -5.17
N TRP A 180 -17.37 -16.43 -4.52
CA TRP A 180 -17.94 -16.64 -3.18
C TRP A 180 -19.01 -17.74 -3.14
N SER A 181 -19.80 -17.88 -4.20
CA SER A 181 -20.85 -18.90 -4.31
C SER A 181 -20.25 -20.31 -4.32
N GLU A 182 -19.19 -20.52 -5.10
CA GLU A 182 -18.49 -21.81 -5.18
C GLU A 182 -17.79 -22.14 -3.86
N LEU A 183 -17.17 -21.15 -3.20
CA LEU A 183 -16.57 -21.35 -1.87
C LEU A 183 -17.62 -21.76 -0.83
N ARG A 184 -18.79 -21.14 -0.87
CA ARG A 184 -19.90 -21.50 0.01
C ARG A 184 -20.36 -22.93 -0.24
N GLN A 185 -20.51 -23.32 -1.50
CA GLN A 185 -20.91 -24.67 -1.87
C GLN A 185 -19.89 -25.71 -1.37
N GLN A 186 -18.59 -25.45 -1.54
CA GLN A 186 -17.51 -26.29 -1.03
C GLN A 186 -17.57 -26.52 0.48
N ILE A 187 -17.75 -25.44 1.25
CA ILE A 187 -17.87 -25.51 2.71
C ILE A 187 -19.10 -26.35 3.10
N LEU A 188 -20.24 -26.11 2.46
CA LEU A 188 -21.48 -26.84 2.76
C LEU A 188 -21.43 -28.31 2.33
N SER A 189 -20.69 -28.62 1.26
CA SER A 189 -20.54 -29.98 0.74
C SER A 189 -19.35 -30.73 1.32
N GLY A 190 -18.58 -30.13 2.24
CA GLY A 190 -17.36 -30.72 2.80
C GLY A 190 -16.29 -31.06 1.75
N CYS A 191 -16.26 -30.37 0.61
CA CYS A 191 -15.32 -30.65 -0.48
C CYS A 191 -14.21 -29.60 -0.54
N ILE A 192 -12.94 -30.02 -0.69
CA ILE A 192 -11.80 -29.11 -0.83
C ILE A 192 -11.33 -29.15 -2.28
N TYR A 193 -10.97 -28.02 -2.89
CA TYR A 193 -10.46 -28.02 -4.27
C TYR A 193 -8.97 -27.70 -4.28
N LYS A 194 -8.19 -28.55 -4.95
CA LYS A 194 -6.77 -28.33 -5.19
C LYS A 194 -6.61 -27.87 -6.64
N LYS A 195 -6.20 -26.61 -6.87
CA LYS A 195 -5.86 -26.04 -8.19
C LYS A 195 -6.68 -26.61 -9.39
N GLY A 196 -8.01 -26.55 -9.31
CA GLY A 196 -8.92 -26.97 -10.39
C GLY A 196 -9.58 -28.35 -10.21
N ASP A 197 -9.08 -29.18 -9.29
CA ASP A 197 -9.61 -30.53 -9.06
C ASP A 197 -10.32 -30.63 -7.70
N ALA A 198 -11.51 -31.23 -7.70
CA ALA A 198 -12.24 -31.53 -6.46
C ALA A 198 -11.54 -32.67 -5.70
N VAL A 199 -11.24 -32.44 -4.42
CA VAL A 199 -10.78 -33.44 -3.47
C VAL A 199 -11.92 -33.70 -2.50
N HIS A 200 -12.45 -34.92 -2.52
CA HIS A 200 -13.43 -35.36 -1.53
C HIS A 200 -12.72 -35.55 -0.19
N VAL A 201 -13.26 -34.94 0.86
CA VAL A 201 -12.85 -35.24 2.24
C VAL A 201 -13.60 -36.52 2.62
N ASN A 202 -12.86 -37.60 2.85
CA ASN A 202 -13.43 -38.86 3.36
C ASN A 202 -13.93 -38.67 4.79
#